data_AF-A0A950XMK9-F1
#
_entry.id   AF-A0A950XMK9-F1
#
_cell.length_a   1.000
_cell.length_b   1.000
_cell.length_c   1.000
_cell.angle_alpha   90.00
_cell.angle_beta   90.00
_cell.angle_gamma   90.00
#
_symmetry.space_group_name_H-M   'P 1'
#
loop_
_entity.id
_entity.type
_entity.pdbx_description
1 polymer ?
#
loop_
_entity_poly.entity_id
_entity_poly.type
_entity_poly.pdbx_seq_one_letter_code
_entity_poly.pdbx_strand_id
1 'polypeptide(L)' 'MAEQPPAITEAHYPAALLRVVNPIVRLLLRTPFKGVARKQLMVLRFTGRKTGRQYSIPFSAHRIDNDLYALT' A
#
# COMPACT_ATOMS: atom_id res chain seq x y z
N MET A 1 -31.84 -20.87 14.31
CA MET A 1 -30.38 -20.62 14.37
C MET A 1 -30.14 -19.37 13.54
N ALA A 2 -29.81 -18.23 14.18
CA ALA A 2 -29.56 -17.00 13.45
C ALA A 2 -28.19 -17.11 12.77
N GLU A 3 -28.13 -16.89 11.46
CA GLU A 3 -26.88 -16.89 10.70
C GLU A 3 -26.00 -15.73 11.19
N GLN A 4 -24.87 -16.08 11.81
CA GLN A 4 -23.92 -15.11 12.32
C GLN A 4 -23.18 -14.49 11.12
N PRO A 5 -23.17 -13.16 10.97
CA PRO A 5 -22.47 -12.53 9.85
C PRO A 5 -20.97 -12.84 9.92
N PRO A 6 -20.28 -12.93 8.76
CA PRO A 6 -18.87 -13.28 8.71
C PRO A 6 -18.03 -12.31 9.54
N ALA A 7 -17.04 -12.84 10.27
CA ALA A 7 -16.18 -12.07 11.17
C ALA A 7 -15.31 -11.04 10.43
N ILE A 8 -15.14 -11.19 9.13
CA ILE A 8 -14.37 -10.28 8.27
C ILE A 8 -15.16 -10.07 6.98
N THR A 9 -15.49 -8.83 6.68
CA THR A 9 -16.12 -8.42 5.43
C THR A 9 -15.08 -7.71 4.59
N GLU A 10 -14.85 -8.17 3.36
CA GLU A 10 -13.95 -7.49 2.44
C GLU A 10 -14.52 -6.11 2.07
N ALA A 11 -13.84 -5.05 2.49
CA ALA A 11 -14.13 -3.70 2.01
C ALA A 11 -13.57 -3.56 0.59
N HIS A 12 -14.41 -3.76 -0.43
CA HIS A 12 -14.02 -3.52 -1.81
C HIS A 12 -13.84 -2.02 -2.06
N TYR A 13 -12.62 -1.52 -1.89
CA TYR A 13 -12.32 -0.13 -2.22
C TYR A 13 -12.48 0.10 -3.73
N PRO A 14 -13.28 1.10 -4.14
CA PRO A 14 -13.51 1.35 -5.55
C PRO A 14 -12.19 1.68 -6.25
N ALA A 15 -11.89 0.98 -7.35
CA ALA A 15 -10.63 1.11 -8.08
C ALA A 15 -10.32 2.56 -8.50
N ALA A 16 -11.36 3.37 -8.74
CA ALA A 16 -11.24 4.80 -9.03
C ALA A 16 -10.59 5.58 -7.87
N LEU A 17 -10.94 5.28 -6.62
CA LEU A 17 -10.38 5.94 -5.44
C LEU A 17 -8.88 5.61 -5.30
N LEU A 18 -8.51 4.33 -5.48
CA LEU A 18 -7.10 3.91 -5.43
C LEU A 18 -6.25 4.58 -6.52
N ARG A 19 -6.83 4.87 -7.70
CA ARG A 19 -6.15 5.61 -8.77
C ARG A 19 -5.85 7.06 -8.43
N VAL A 20 -6.63 7.69 -7.54
CA VAL A 20 -6.42 9.07 -7.10
C VAL A 20 -5.49 9.15 -5.89
N VAL A 21 -5.64 8.23 -4.91
CA VAL A 21 -4.84 8.24 -3.68
C VAL A 21 -3.38 7.87 -3.95
N ASN A 22 -3.12 6.89 -4.82
CA ASN A 22 -1.75 6.42 -5.08
C ASN A 22 -0.79 7.51 -5.61
N PRO A 23 -1.18 8.38 -6.55
CA PRO A 23 -0.39 9.55 -6.93
C PRO A 23 -0.14 10.55 -5.80
N ILE A 24 -1.13 10.81 -4.95
CA ILE A 24 -1.02 11.76 -3.83
C ILE A 24 -0.01 11.24 -2.81
N VAL A 25 -0.14 9.98 -2.40
CA VAL A 25 0.81 9.35 -1.46
C VAL A 25 2.21 9.31 -2.06
N ARG A 26 2.34 9.02 -3.37
CA ARG A 26 3.63 9.08 -4.06
C ARG A 26 4.25 10.48 -4.05
N LEU A 27 3.45 11.54 -4.23
CA LEU A 27 3.91 12.92 -4.19
C LEU A 27 4.37 13.30 -2.79
N LEU A 28 3.58 12.94 -1.77
CA LEU A 28 3.91 13.16 -0.36
C LEU A 28 5.17 12.42 0.10
N LEU A 29 5.44 11.24 -0.46
CA LEU A 29 6.68 10.48 -0.19
C LEU A 29 7.90 10.99 -0.97
N ARG A 30 7.70 11.80 -2.01
CA ARG A 30 8.79 12.39 -2.81
C ARG A 30 9.27 13.72 -2.27
N THR A 31 8.46 14.42 -1.48
CA THR A 31 8.87 15.63 -0.78
C THR A 31 9.71 15.28 0.45
N PRO A 32 10.77 16.06 0.77
CA PRO A 32 11.67 15.78 1.88
C PRO A 32 11.03 16.10 3.25
N PHE A 33 9.80 15.64 3.49
CA PHE A 33 9.19 15.74 4.80
C PHE A 33 9.96 14.86 5.78
N LYS A 34 10.65 15.50 6.73
CA LYS A 34 11.33 14.88 7.88
C LYS A 34 10.32 14.37 8.92
N GLY A 35 9.28 13.63 8.50
CA GLY A 35 8.13 13.27 9.33
C GLY A 35 7.85 11.77 9.42
N VAL A 36 7.00 11.40 10.38
CA VAL A 36 6.59 10.02 10.76
C VAL A 36 6.13 9.18 9.55
N ALA A 37 5.54 9.82 8.54
CA ALA A 37 5.12 9.19 7.29
C ALA A 37 6.26 8.45 6.57
N ARG A 38 7.51 8.96 6.60
CA ARG A 38 8.67 8.27 5.99
C ARG A 38 9.04 6.98 6.72
N LYS A 39 8.70 6.86 8.00
CA LYS A 39 8.94 5.64 8.79
C LYS A 39 7.84 4.59 8.59
N GLN A 40 6.62 5.04 8.27
CA GLN A 40 5.44 4.18 8.19
C GLN A 40 5.03 3.80 6.77
N LEU A 41 5.60 4.44 5.75
CA LEU A 41 5.26 4.21 4.34
C LEU A 41 6.52 4.00 3.50
N MET A 42 6.42 3.11 2.51
CA MET A 42 7.43 2.85 1.49
C MET A 42 6.81 2.88 0.10
N VAL A 43 7.65 2.93 -0.93
CA VAL A 43 7.22 2.76 -2.32
C VAL A 43 7.85 1.49 -2.86
N LEU A 44 7.03 0.47 -3.11
CA LEU A 44 7.47 -0.76 -3.75
C LEU A 44 7.53 -0.54 -5.25
N ARG A 45 8.70 -0.78 -5.86
CA ARG A 45 8.89 -0.79 -7.32
C ARG A 45 9.20 -2.21 -7.76
N PHE A 46 8.43 -2.73 -8.70
CA PHE A 46 8.62 -4.08 -9.21
C PHE A 46 8.13 -4.19 -10.65
N THR A 47 8.64 -5.19 -11.37
CA THR A 47 8.19 -5.54 -12.71
C THR A 47 7.22 -6.70 -12.60
N GLY A 48 6.01 -6.54 -13.13
CA GLY A 48 4.98 -7.59 -13.09
C GLY A 48 5.42 -8.79 -13.92
N ARG A 49 5.54 -9.96 -13.29
CA ARG A 49 6.02 -11.19 -13.96
C ARG A 49 5.22 -11.57 -15.20
N LYS A 50 3.89 -11.42 -15.16
CA LYS A 50 2.99 -11.78 -16.29
C LYS A 50 2.88 -10.69 -17.34
N THR A 51 2.94 -9.43 -16.94
CA THR A 51 2.64 -8.29 -17.83
C THR A 51 3.88 -7.56 -18.32
N GLY A 52 5.05 -7.78 -17.71
CA GLY A 52 6.27 -7.01 -17.94
C GLY A 52 6.18 -5.53 -17.54
N ARG A 53 5.03 -5.07 -17.03
CA ARG A 53 4.80 -3.67 -16.71
C ARG A 53 5.55 -3.30 -15.44
N GLN A 54 6.12 -2.10 -15.43
CA GLN A 54 6.69 -1.52 -14.22
C GLN A 54 5.55 -0.99 -13.34
N TYR A 55 5.49 -1.48 -12.12
CA TYR A 55 4.59 -1.00 -11.09
C TYR A 55 5.37 -0.22 -10.05
N SER A 56 4.73 0.80 -9.53
CA SER A 56 5.23 1.50 -8.36
C SER A 56 4.04 1.83 -7.47
N ILE A 57 4.00 1.31 -6.26
CA ILE A 57 2.80 1.36 -5.41
C ILE A 57 3.23 1.74 -3.99
N PRO A 58 2.55 2.70 -3.35
CA PRO A 58 2.79 2.99 -1.94
C PRO A 58 2.31 1.83 -1.06
N PHE A 59 3.09 1.46 -0.06
CA PHE A 59 2.80 0.42 0.92
C PHE A 59 3.12 0.92 2.33
N SER A 60 2.50 0.32 3.34
CA SER A 60 2.95 0.48 4.72
C SER A 60 4.32 -0.16 4.90
N ALA A 61 5.26 0.58 5.47
CA ALA A 61 6.59 0.11 5.80
C ALA A 61 6.56 -0.57 7.17
N HIS A 62 6.62 -1.91 7.19
CA HIS A 62 6.77 -2.67 8.42
C HIS A 62 8.22 -3.13 8.54
N ARG A 63 8.99 -2.46 9.40
CA ARG A 63 10.38 -2.85 9.68
C ARG A 63 10.40 -3.70 10.94
N ILE A 64 10.80 -4.96 10.80
CA ILE A 64 11.04 -5.88 11.92
C ILE A 64 12.52 -6.21 11.86
N ASP A 65 13.23 -5.94 12.96
CA ASP A 65 14.69 -5.94 13.01
C ASP A 65 15.32 -5.07 11.91
N ASN A 66 15.98 -5.69 10.93
CA ASN A 66 16.60 -5.00 9.81
C ASN A 66 15.91 -5.26 8.46
N ASP A 67 14.82 -6.02 8.47
CA ASP A 67 14.09 -6.41 7.27
C ASP A 67 12.84 -5.54 7.09
N LEU A 68 12.54 -5.24 5.83
CA LEU A 68 11.39 -4.43 5.44
C LEU A 68 10.32 -5.32 4.80
N TYR A 69 9.18 -5.44 5.47
CA TYR A 69 8.06 -6.27 5.06
C TYR A 69 6.99 -5.44 4.35
N ALA A 70 6.49 -5.98 3.25
CA ALA A 70 5.23 -5.59 2.64
C ALA A 70 4.20 -6.68 2.92
N LEU A 71 3.09 -6.33 3.54
CA LEU A 71 1.98 -7.25 3.83
C LEU A 71 0.87 -6.96 2.82
N THR A 72 0.47 -7.96 2.04
CA THR A 72 -0.53 -7.85 0.96
C THR A 72 -1.74 -8.71 1.23
#